data_AF-A0A2R2MQQ0-F1
#
_entry.id   AF-A0A2R2MQQ0-F1
#
_cell.length_a   1.000
_cell.length_b   1.000
_cell.length_c   1.000
_cell.angle_alpha   90.00
_cell.angle_beta   90.00
_cell.angle_gamma   90.00
#
_symmetry.space_group_name_H-M   'P 1'
#
loop_
_entity.id
_entity.type
_entity.pdbx_description
1 polymer ?
#
loop_
_entity_poly.entity_id
_entity_poly.type
_entity_poly.pdbx_seq_one_letter_code
_entity_poly.pdbx_strand_id
1 'polypeptide(L)'
;MFAAAGSCNVACLAAMMFYVPSEQTMEFYLVIPFAWGLADSVWYCQMSAYIGHYFPSQKWPVFVTMRNSMNVTFVITFAYTAFICMEAKMYMTLAMMFTSLTSFYVFEVLQRRKAKKAGPTYTYIEKT
;
A
#
# COMPACT_ATOMS: atom_id res chain seq x y z
N MET A 1 4.97 3.02 10.61
CA MET A 1 5.26 1.75 9.91
C MET A 1 5.07 1.88 8.40
N PHE A 2 3.97 2.47 7.90
CA PHE A 2 3.79 2.73 6.46
C PHE A 2 4.92 3.52 5.80
N ALA A 3 5.44 4.56 6.45
CA ALA A 3 6.58 5.34 5.92
C ALA A 3 7.85 4.49 5.77
N ALA A 4 8.11 3.54 6.69
CA ALA A 4 9.28 2.67 6.65
C ALA A 4 9.18 1.62 5.52
N ALA A 5 7.99 1.05 5.32
CA ALA A 5 7.73 0.16 4.19
C ALA A 5 7.81 0.91 2.85
N GLY A 6 7.29 2.14 2.80
CA GLY A 6 7.42 3.02 1.64
C GLY A 6 8.87 3.37 1.32
N SER A 7 9.69 3.71 2.33
CA SER A 7 11.11 3.99 2.11
C SER A 7 11.87 2.74 1.64
N CYS A 8 11.51 1.54 2.12
CA CYS A 8 12.09 0.29 1.64
C CYS A 8 11.77 0.06 0.15
N ASN A 9 10.52 0.26 -0.25
CA ASN A 9 10.11 0.12 -1.66
C ASN A 9 10.80 1.14 -2.57
N VAL A 10 10.92 2.41 -2.13
CA VAL A 10 11.64 3.43 -2.88
C VAL A 10 13.14 3.11 -2.97
N ALA A 11 13.74 2.60 -1.90
CA ALA A 11 15.14 2.17 -1.92
C ALA A 11 15.37 0.98 -2.87
N CYS A 12 14.45 0.02 -2.92
CA CYS A 12 14.51 -1.09 -3.87
C CYS A 12 14.39 -0.61 -5.33
N LEU A 13 13.46 0.31 -5.61
CA LEU A 13 13.30 0.90 -6.95
C LEU A 13 14.52 1.74 -7.36
N ALA A 14 15.08 2.51 -6.42
CA ALA A 14 16.31 3.26 -6.67
C ALA A 14 17.49 2.32 -6.94
N ALA A 15 17.63 1.24 -6.17
CA ALA A 15 18.66 0.23 -6.41
C ALA A 15 18.51 -0.40 -7.81
N MET A 16 17.30 -0.74 -8.25
CA MET A 16 17.05 -1.24 -9.60
C MET A 16 17.34 -0.22 -10.70
N MET A 17 17.15 1.08 -10.44
CA MET A 17 17.37 2.15 -11.42
C MET A 17 18.85 2.52 -11.58
N PHE A 18 19.62 2.53 -10.49
CA PHE A 18 21.01 2.98 -10.49
C PHE A 18 22.03 1.84 -10.61
N TYR A 19 21.65 0.61 -10.27
CA TYR A 19 22.57 -0.53 -10.31
C TYR A 19 22.36 -1.37 -11.58
N VAL A 20 23.37 -1.41 -12.45
CA VAL A 20 23.44 -2.34 -13.58
C VAL A 20 24.13 -3.62 -13.07
N PRO A 21 23.41 -4.75 -12.91
CA PRO A 21 24.00 -5.96 -12.39
C PRO A 21 25.05 -6.51 -13.37
N SER A 22 26.30 -6.60 -12.92
CA SER A 22 27.34 -7.40 -13.57
C SER A 22 27.03 -8.89 -13.36
N GLU A 23 27.36 -9.75 -14.33
CA GLU A 23 26.90 -11.16 -14.42
C GLU A 23 27.24 -12.07 -13.21
N GLN A 24 27.97 -11.60 -12.20
CA GLN A 24 28.44 -12.40 -11.06
C GLN A 24 27.69 -12.19 -9.74
N THR A 25 26.71 -11.29 -9.63
CA THR A 25 26.02 -11.01 -8.36
C THR A 25 24.62 -11.62 -8.27
N MET A 26 24.52 -12.94 -8.06
CA MET A 26 23.26 -13.66 -7.82
C MET A 26 22.51 -13.14 -6.57
N GLU A 27 23.25 -12.65 -5.57
CA GLU A 27 22.71 -12.14 -4.31
C GLU A 27 21.73 -10.97 -4.52
N PHE A 28 22.00 -10.08 -5.48
CA PHE A 28 21.17 -8.92 -5.76
C PHE A 28 19.76 -9.31 -6.21
N TYR A 29 19.65 -10.38 -7.00
CA TYR A 29 18.37 -10.92 -7.48
C TYR A 29 17.54 -11.59 -6.38
N LEU A 30 18.14 -11.95 -5.25
CA LEU A 30 17.42 -12.54 -4.11
C LEU A 30 17.06 -11.49 -3.05
N VAL A 31 17.97 -10.56 -2.77
CA VAL A 31 17.80 -9.56 -1.71
C VAL A 31 16.69 -8.56 -2.05
N ILE A 32 16.60 -8.10 -3.31
CA ILE A 32 15.59 -7.11 -3.68
C ILE A 32 14.16 -7.67 -3.58
N PRO A 33 13.82 -8.82 -4.18
CA PRO A 33 12.49 -9.41 -4.03
C PRO A 33 12.17 -9.77 -2.58
N PHE A 34 13.17 -10.18 -1.80
CA PHE A 34 12.99 -10.44 -0.37
C PHE A 34 12.62 -9.16 0.40
N ALA A 35 13.39 -8.09 0.23
CA ALA A 35 13.13 -6.79 0.88
C ALA A 35 11.78 -6.20 0.44
N TRP A 36 11.44 -6.34 -0.85
CA TRP A 36 10.15 -5.95 -1.40
C TRP A 36 9.00 -6.72 -0.75
N GLY A 37 9.11 -8.05 -0.69
CA GLY A 37 8.08 -8.90 -0.07
C GLY A 37 7.86 -8.62 1.41
N LEU A 38 8.93 -8.28 2.14
CA LEU A 38 8.82 -7.83 3.54
C LEU A 38 8.05 -6.50 3.64
N ALA A 39 8.34 -5.53 2.78
CA ALA A 39 7.62 -4.27 2.76
C ALA A 39 6.13 -4.46 2.42
N ASP A 40 5.81 -5.28 1.41
CA ASP A 40 4.43 -5.58 1.01
C ASP A 40 3.65 -6.30 2.13
N SER A 41 4.32 -7.17 2.89
CA SER A 41 3.73 -7.82 4.07
C SER A 41 3.33 -6.78 5.13
N VAL A 42 4.18 -5.78 5.37
CA VAL A 42 3.87 -4.67 6.30
C VAL A 42 2.67 -3.89 5.80
N TRP A 43 2.65 -3.50 4.52
CA TRP A 43 1.50 -2.80 3.93
C TRP A 43 0.22 -3.59 4.16
N TYR A 44 0.20 -4.86 3.76
CA TYR A 44 -0.99 -5.70 3.83
C TYR A 44 -1.52 -5.89 5.28
N CYS A 45 -0.64 -6.17 6.24
CA CYS A 45 -1.02 -6.32 7.65
C CYS A 45 -1.59 -5.02 8.22
N GLN A 46 -0.94 -3.89 7.94
CA GLN A 46 -1.34 -2.60 8.47
C GLN A 46 -2.67 -2.12 7.86
N MET A 47 -2.87 -2.33 6.55
CA MET A 47 -4.15 -2.05 5.87
C MET A 47 -5.31 -2.83 6.50
N SER A 48 -5.08 -4.13 6.72
CA SER A 48 -6.09 -5.02 7.30
C SER A 48 -6.43 -4.63 8.75
N ALA A 49 -5.43 -4.28 9.55
CA ALA A 49 -5.62 -3.78 10.91
C ALA A 49 -6.35 -2.43 10.94
N TYR A 50 -6.00 -1.52 10.04
CA TYR A 50 -6.61 -0.19 9.94
C TYR A 50 -8.11 -0.27 9.63
N ILE A 51 -8.49 -1.07 8.64
CA ILE A 51 -9.88 -1.30 8.27
C ILE A 51 -10.65 -1.96 9.41
N GLY A 52 -10.06 -2.95 10.07
CA GLY A 52 -10.68 -3.64 11.21
C GLY A 52 -10.89 -2.74 12.43
N HIS A 53 -10.05 -1.72 12.62
CA HIS A 53 -10.18 -0.74 13.69
C HIS A 53 -11.27 0.31 13.42
N TYR A 54 -11.36 0.82 12.18
CA TYR A 54 -12.28 1.91 11.84
C TYR A 54 -13.73 1.47 11.58
N PHE A 55 -13.97 0.20 11.24
CA PHE A 55 -15.32 -0.30 10.94
C PHE A 55 -15.66 -1.53 11.79
N PRO A 56 -15.78 -1.40 13.11
CA PRO A 56 -16.02 -2.54 14.00
C PRO A 56 -17.38 -3.21 13.78
N SER A 57 -18.40 -2.45 13.35
CA SER A 57 -19.77 -2.94 13.12
C SER A 57 -19.96 -3.64 11.77
N GLN A 58 -19.19 -3.24 10.74
CA GLN A 58 -19.35 -3.72 9.35
C GLN A 58 -18.06 -4.37 8.79
N LYS A 59 -17.38 -5.19 9.59
CA LYS A 59 -16.10 -5.82 9.21
C LYS A 59 -16.18 -6.68 7.95
N TRP A 60 -17.18 -7.56 7.86
CA TRP A 60 -17.36 -8.50 6.76
C TRP A 60 -17.53 -7.82 5.39
N PRO A 61 -18.50 -6.89 5.19
CA PRO A 61 -18.68 -6.25 3.89
C PRO A 61 -17.47 -5.41 3.47
N VAL A 62 -16.85 -4.69 4.40
CA VAL A 62 -15.67 -3.85 4.08
C VAL A 62 -14.47 -4.72 3.68
N PHE A 63 -14.25 -5.85 4.36
CA PHE A 63 -13.20 -6.79 4.00
C PHE A 63 -13.43 -7.42 2.62
N VAL A 64 -14.68 -7.76 2.29
CA VAL A 64 -15.06 -8.27 0.96
C VAL A 64 -14.77 -7.21 -0.11
N THR A 65 -15.16 -5.96 0.12
CA THR A 65 -14.87 -4.86 -0.82
C THR A 65 -13.37 -4.65 -1.00
N MET A 66 -12.57 -4.68 0.07
CA MET A 66 -11.10 -4.58 0.00
C MET A 66 -10.48 -5.73 -0.80
N ARG A 67 -10.93 -6.98 -0.59
CA ARG A 67 -10.44 -8.13 -1.34
C ARG A 67 -10.82 -8.02 -2.81
N ASN A 68 -12.07 -7.64 -3.09
CA ASN A 68 -12.58 -7.50 -4.44
C ASN A 68 -11.80 -6.43 -5.22
N SER A 69 -11.54 -5.28 -4.61
CA SER A 69 -10.75 -4.23 -5.25
C SER A 69 -9.33 -4.70 -5.57
N MET A 70 -8.69 -5.45 -4.66
CA MET A 70 -7.35 -5.99 -4.89
C MET A 70 -7.32 -6.98 -6.06
N ASN A 71 -8.32 -7.87 -6.15
CA ASN A 71 -8.44 -8.80 -7.28
C ASN A 71 -8.59 -8.06 -8.61
N VAL A 72 -9.44 -7.01 -8.65
CA VAL A 72 -9.61 -6.18 -9.85
C VAL A 72 -8.29 -5.52 -10.25
N THR A 73 -7.55 -4.95 -9.29
CA THR A 73 -6.23 -4.35 -9.56
C THR A 73 -5.24 -5.36 -10.11
N PHE A 74 -5.20 -6.60 -9.61
CA PHE A 74 -4.32 -7.65 -10.14
C PHE A 74 -4.68 -8.04 -11.58
N VAL A 75 -5.97 -8.14 -11.90
CA VAL A 75 -6.43 -8.43 -13.27
C VAL A 75 -6.01 -7.31 -14.23
N ILE A 76 -6.24 -6.04 -13.84
CA ILE A 76 -5.82 -4.88 -14.63
C ILE A 76 -4.31 -4.89 -14.83
N THR A 77 -3.55 -5.15 -13.76
CA THR A 77 -2.08 -5.20 -13.79
C THR A 77 -1.55 -6.28 -14.71
N PHE A 78 -2.12 -7.47 -14.63
CA PHE A 78 -1.79 -8.55 -15.52
C PHE A 78 -2.06 -8.20 -16.99
N ALA A 79 -3.20 -7.56 -17.29
CA ALA A 79 -3.58 -7.19 -18.65
C ALA A 79 -2.60 -6.20 -19.31
N TYR A 80 -2.13 -5.17 -18.60
CA TYR A 80 -1.18 -4.20 -19.19
C TYR A 80 0.29 -4.64 -19.14
N THR A 81 0.64 -5.66 -18.35
CA THR A 81 2.03 -6.09 -18.15
C THR A 81 2.73 -6.49 -19.44
N ALA A 82 2.01 -7.05 -20.41
CA ALA A 82 2.58 -7.47 -21.70
C ALA A 82 2.89 -6.29 -22.66
N PHE A 83 2.24 -5.13 -22.47
CA PHE A 83 2.30 -4.02 -23.42
C PHE A 83 3.26 -2.90 -23.00
N ILE A 84 3.69 -2.87 -21.73
CA ILE A 84 4.43 -1.74 -21.15
C ILE A 84 5.92 -2.09 -20.95
N CYS A 85 6.81 -1.18 -21.34
CA CYS A 85 8.25 -1.27 -21.16
C CYS A 85 8.66 -1.28 -19.67
N MET A 86 9.82 -1.84 -19.34
CA MET A 86 10.29 -2.02 -17.96
C MET A 86 10.41 -0.69 -17.19
N GLU A 87 10.94 0.37 -17.81
CA GLU A 87 11.07 1.69 -17.18
C GLU A 87 9.71 2.28 -16.81
N ALA A 88 8.74 2.19 -17.72
CA ALA A 88 7.38 2.67 -17.48
C ALA A 88 6.70 1.92 -16.33
N LYS A 89 6.96 0.62 -16.15
CA LYS A 89 6.47 -0.15 -15.00
C LYS A 89 6.98 0.41 -13.68
N MET A 90 8.27 0.78 -13.59
CA MET A 90 8.81 1.36 -12.35
C MET A 90 8.17 2.72 -12.01
N TYR A 91 7.98 3.59 -13.01
CA TYR A 91 7.32 4.88 -12.79
C TYR A 91 5.85 4.73 -12.37
N MET A 92 5.13 3.76 -12.94
CA MET A 92 3.76 3.46 -12.53
C MET A 92 3.71 3.01 -11.06
N THR A 93 4.61 2.12 -10.63
CA THR A 93 4.67 1.66 -9.24
C THR A 93 4.96 2.80 -8.27
N LEU A 94 5.90 3.70 -8.59
CA LEU A 94 6.16 4.91 -7.79
C LEU A 94 4.92 5.79 -7.69
N ALA A 95 4.27 6.08 -8.82
CA ALA A 95 3.08 6.94 -8.86
C ALA A 95 1.93 6.35 -8.04
N MET A 96 1.71 5.03 -8.12
CA MET A 96 0.72 4.32 -7.31
C MET A 96 1.04 4.43 -5.81
N MET A 97 2.31 4.27 -5.42
CA MET A 97 2.72 4.38 -4.02
C MET A 97 2.43 5.77 -3.44
N PHE A 98 2.77 6.84 -4.17
CA PHE A 98 2.47 8.21 -3.74
C PHE A 98 0.96 8.49 -3.69
N THR A 99 0.20 7.98 -4.66
CA THR A 99 -1.26 8.11 -4.69
C THR A 99 -1.90 7.42 -3.48
N SER A 100 -1.43 6.23 -3.13
CA SER A 100 -1.87 5.50 -1.94
C SER A 100 -1.58 6.28 -0.65
N LEU A 101 -0.34 6.76 -0.47
CA LEU A 101 0.05 7.56 0.70
C LEU A 101 -0.77 8.85 0.84
N THR A 102 -0.98 9.56 -0.27
CA THR A 102 -1.77 10.79 -0.30
C THR A 102 -3.22 10.51 0.07
N SER A 103 -3.82 9.47 -0.49
CA SER A 103 -5.19 9.05 -0.17
C SER A 103 -5.34 8.68 1.31
N PHE A 104 -4.32 8.00 1.87
CA PHE A 104 -4.24 7.71 3.30
C PHE A 104 -4.24 8.97 4.16
N TYR A 105 -3.34 9.91 3.85
CA TYR A 105 -3.22 11.16 4.57
C TYR A 105 -4.51 11.98 4.50
N VAL A 106 -5.12 12.06 3.31
CA VAL A 106 -6.40 12.75 3.11
C VAL A 106 -7.50 12.10 3.95
N PHE A 107 -7.60 10.77 3.95
CA PHE A 107 -8.59 10.07 4.76
C PHE A 107 -8.39 10.35 6.26
N GLU A 108 -7.15 10.29 6.75
CA GLU A 108 -6.84 10.57 8.14
C GLU A 108 -7.17 12.02 8.53
N VAL A 109 -6.84 12.99 7.68
CA VAL A 109 -7.20 14.39 7.88
C VAL A 109 -8.71 14.58 7.89
N LEU A 110 -9.44 13.94 6.97
CA LEU A 110 -10.90 13.99 6.94
C LEU A 110 -11.52 13.41 8.21
N GLN A 111 -11.00 12.29 8.72
CA GLN A 111 -11.47 11.69 9.97
C GLN A 111 -11.14 12.58 11.18
N ARG A 112 -9.93 13.12 11.27
CA ARG A 112 -9.54 14.09 12.32
C ARG A 112 -10.44 15.34 12.27
N ARG A 113 -10.79 15.82 11.07
CA ARG A 113 -11.71 16.96 10.89
C ARG A 113 -13.14 16.61 11.30
N LYS A 114 -13.63 15.41 10.98
CA LYS A 114 -14.93 14.92 11.43
C LYS A 114 -14.97 14.82 12.95
N ALA A 115 -13.96 14.22 13.58
CA ALA A 115 -13.84 14.14 15.04
C ALA A 115 -13.82 15.52 15.71
N LYS A 116 -13.07 16.48 15.16
CA LYS A 116 -13.04 17.87 15.66
C LYS A 116 -14.39 18.60 15.50
N LYS A 117 -15.09 18.39 14.38
CA LYS A 117 -16.44 18.96 14.15
C LYS A 117 -17.52 18.32 15.00
N ALA A 118 -17.33 17.07 15.41
CA ALA A 118 -18.32 16.30 16.16
C ALA A 118 -18.39 16.66 17.66
N GLY A 119 -17.42 17.41 18.22
CA GLY A 119 -17.38 17.72 19.66
C GLY A 119 -17.28 16.46 20.54
N PRO A 120 -17.09 16.59 21.87
CA PRO A 120 -16.70 15.50 22.77
C PRO A 120 -17.78 14.43 23.07
N THR A 121 -18.81 14.27 22.22
CA THR A 121 -20.02 13.48 22.55
C THR A 121 -20.23 12.22 21.68
N TYR A 122 -19.29 11.87 20.79
CA TYR A 122 -19.42 10.65 19.95
C TYR A 122 -18.49 9.49 20.37
N THR A 123 -17.99 9.49 21.59
CA THR A 123 -17.13 8.40 22.11
C THR A 123 -17.94 7.19 22.61
N TYR A 124 -19.29 7.23 22.60
CA TYR A 124 -20.12 6.19 23.24
C TYR A 124 -21.11 5.43 22.34
N ILE A 125 -21.27 5.73 21.04
CA ILE A 125 -22.31 5.08 20.21
C ILE A 125 -21.77 3.93 19.33
N GLU A 126 -20.46 3.65 19.34
CA GLU A 126 -19.90 2.48 18.64
C GLU A 126 -19.40 1.38 19.59
N LYS A 127 -20.01 1.29 20.78
CA LYS A 127 -19.85 0.18 21.74
C LYS A 127 -21.20 -0.32 22.26
N THR A 128 -22.07 -0.75 21.35
CA THR A 128 -23.22 -1.63 21.62
C THR A 128 -23.51 -2.40 20.36
#